data_AF-A0A946BS85-F1
#
_entry.id   AF-A0A946BS85-F1
#
_cell.length_a   1.000
_cell.length_b   1.000
_cell.length_c   1.000
_cell.angle_alpha   90.00
_cell.angle_beta   90.00
_cell.angle_gamma   90.00
#
_symmetry.space_group_name_H-M   'P 1'
#
loop_
_entity.id
_entity.type
_entity.pdbx_description
1 polymer ?
#
loop_
_entity_poly.entity_id
_entity_poly.type
_entity_poly.pdbx_seq_one_letter_code
_entity_poly.pdbx_strand_id
1 'polypeptide(L)'
;MNMTKMLKFLKQNIWLIGVLLGVVSWFFDAFVDYLFFSHDPLVETLLFPSPSEIWMRSLNLFILVVFGLIVQFGWNRQNKIQEDLRLSQEQGRQCLNQFRAILDGTSQHTGENFFSSMVKHLASTLNVHYAFIGN
;
A
#
# COMPACT_ATOMS: atom_id res chain seq x y z
N MET A 1 10.85 -1.90 21.63
CA MET A 1 10.24 -1.12 20.54
C MET A 1 9.27 -2.02 19.79
N ASN A 2 7.97 -1.68 19.73
CA ASN A 2 6.92 -2.57 19.21
C ASN A 2 7.11 -2.88 17.70
N MET A 3 6.89 -4.14 17.31
CA MET A 3 7.07 -4.65 15.94
C MET A 3 6.23 -3.88 14.90
N THR A 4 5.04 -3.42 15.28
CA THR A 4 4.17 -2.58 14.45
C THR A 4 4.70 -1.17 14.23
N LYS A 5 5.36 -0.57 15.23
CA LYS A 5 6.05 0.73 15.07
C LYS A 5 7.27 0.60 14.16
N MET A 6 8.02 -0.49 14.28
CA MET A 6 9.18 -0.78 13.43
C MET A 6 8.76 -0.95 11.96
N LEU A 7 7.68 -1.69 11.69
CA LEU A 7 7.12 -1.82 10.33
C LEU A 7 6.63 -0.49 9.75
N LYS A 8 6.01 0.36 10.57
CA LYS A 8 5.54 1.68 10.13
C LYS A 8 6.71 2.61 9.81
N PHE A 9 7.77 2.57 10.62
CA PHE A 9 8.99 3.32 10.41
C PHE A 9 9.73 2.86 9.13
N LEU A 10 9.85 1.55 8.93
CA LEU A 10 10.41 0.97 7.69
C LEU A 10 9.61 1.37 6.45
N LYS A 11 8.27 1.40 6.55
CA LYS A 11 7.39 1.84 5.45
C LYS A 11 7.45 3.33 5.14
N GLN A 12 7.63 4.18 6.17
CA GLN A 12 7.69 5.62 6.01
C GLN A 12 9.03 6.08 5.42
N ASN A 13 10.09 5.29 5.63
CA ASN A 13 11.46 5.62 5.25
C ASN A 13 12.01 4.70 4.15
N ILE A 14 11.16 4.15 3.27
CA ILE A 14 11.58 3.25 2.17
C ILE A 14 12.69 3.88 1.31
N TRP A 15 12.64 5.19 1.08
CA TRP A 15 13.70 5.93 0.40
C TRP A 15 15.05 5.85 1.14
N LEU A 16 15.08 5.99 2.47
CA LEU A 16 16.30 5.85 3.28
C LEU A 16 16.85 4.42 3.23
N ILE A 17 15.99 3.41 3.17
CA ILE A 17 16.41 2.00 3.02
C ILE A 17 17.07 1.80 1.66
N GLY A 18 16.52 2.40 0.59
CA GLY A 18 17.13 2.38 -0.74
C GLY A 18 18.49 3.08 -0.78
N VAL A 19 18.61 4.24 -0.13
CA VAL A 19 19.90 4.96 -0.01
C VAL A 19 20.92 4.14 0.78
N LEU A 20 20.52 3.56 1.92
CA LEU A 20 21.40 2.73 2.74
C LEU A 20 21.88 1.49 1.97
N LEU A 21 20.98 0.80 1.24
CA LEU A 21 21.34 -0.33 0.39
C LEU A 21 22.27 0.08 -0.75
N GLY A 22 22.08 1.26 -1.35
CA GLY A 22 23.00 1.77 -2.37
C GLY A 22 24.40 2.03 -1.84
N VAL A 23 24.52 2.63 -0.65
CA VAL A 23 25.83 2.84 0.00
C VAL A 23 26.50 1.51 0.35
N VAL A 24 25.75 0.55 0.88
CA VAL A 24 26.27 -0.79 1.21
C VAL A 24 26.69 -1.55 -0.05
N SER A 25 25.89 -1.48 -1.12
CA SER A 25 26.21 -2.11 -2.41
C SER A 25 27.49 -1.53 -3.00
N TRP A 26 27.71 -0.23 -2.90
CA TRP A 26 28.91 0.42 -3.42
C TRP A 26 30.17 -0.01 -2.66
N PHE A 27 30.08 -0.16 -1.33
CA PHE A 27 31.17 -0.73 -0.53
C PHE A 27 31.44 -2.20 -0.86
N PHE A 28 30.38 -2.99 -1.08
CA PHE A 28 30.50 -4.41 -1.38
C PHE A 28 31.14 -4.64 -2.76
N ASP A 29 30.81 -3.82 -3.76
CA ASP A 29 31.38 -3.84 -5.10
C ASP A 29 32.91 -3.59 -5.05
N ALA A 30 33.33 -2.50 -4.37
CA ALA A 30 34.75 -2.19 -4.19
C ALA A 30 35.51 -3.27 -3.40
N PHE A 31 34.83 -3.93 -2.46
CA PHE A 31 35.40 -5.03 -1.68
C PHE A 31 35.59 -6.30 -2.53
N VAL A 32 34.62 -6.62 -3.39
CA VAL A 32 34.70 -7.75 -4.35
C VAL A 32 35.80 -7.48 -5.38
N ASP A 33 35.90 -6.27 -5.92
CA ASP A 33 36.95 -5.90 -6.88
C ASP A 33 38.36 -6.01 -6.27
N TYR A 34 38.53 -5.59 -5.01
CA TYR A 34 39.78 -5.77 -4.28
C TYR A 34 40.13 -7.25 -4.05
N LEU A 35 39.13 -8.09 -3.76
CA LEU A 35 39.34 -9.52 -3.51
C LEU A 35 39.65 -10.32 -4.79
N PHE A 36 39.02 -9.97 -5.92
CA PHE A 36 39.04 -10.77 -7.14
C PHE A 36 39.93 -10.20 -8.27
N PHE A 37 40.14 -8.88 -8.37
CA PHE A 37 40.61 -8.27 -9.62
C PHE A 37 41.99 -7.59 -9.63
N SER A 38 42.59 -7.02 -8.57
CA SER A 38 43.97 -6.41 -8.67
C SER A 38 44.71 -6.07 -7.35
N HIS A 39 46.05 -5.97 -7.44
CA HIS A 39 47.05 -5.67 -6.38
C HIS A 39 47.09 -4.21 -5.88
N ASP A 40 46.16 -3.35 -6.29
CA ASP A 40 46.19 -1.91 -5.98
C ASP A 40 45.47 -1.59 -4.66
N PRO A 41 45.91 -0.56 -3.92
CA PRO A 41 45.32 -0.20 -2.64
C PRO A 41 43.87 0.28 -2.80
N LEU A 42 42.99 -0.24 -1.93
CA LEU A 42 41.53 0.02 -1.87
C LEU A 42 41.10 1.48 -2.12
N VAL A 43 41.90 2.45 -1.69
CA VAL A 43 41.60 3.88 -1.80
C VAL A 43 41.65 4.36 -3.25
N GLU A 44 42.58 3.84 -4.04
CA GLU A 44 42.79 4.24 -5.44
C GLU A 44 41.69 3.66 -6.33
N THR A 45 41.30 2.39 -6.12
CA THR A 45 40.15 1.74 -6.77
C THR A 45 38.80 2.34 -6.37
N LEU A 46 38.69 2.91 -5.17
CA LEU A 46 37.46 3.57 -4.71
C LEU A 46 37.30 4.98 -5.29
N LEU A 47 38.40 5.77 -5.34
CA LEU A 47 38.37 7.19 -5.72
C LEU A 47 38.72 7.47 -7.19
N PHE A 48 39.45 6.59 -7.87
CA PHE A 48 39.86 6.75 -9.27
C PHE A 48 39.55 5.49 -10.11
N PRO A 49 38.27 5.10 -10.22
CA PRO A 49 37.87 3.93 -11.00
C PRO A 49 38.12 4.11 -12.50
N SER A 50 38.40 3.00 -13.17
CA SER A 50 38.58 2.96 -14.62
C SER A 50 37.30 3.41 -15.36
N PRO A 51 37.39 3.95 -16.60
CA PRO A 51 36.21 4.37 -17.36
C PRO A 51 35.12 3.29 -17.51
N SER A 52 35.51 2.01 -17.54
CA SER A 52 34.60 0.86 -17.56
C SER A 52 33.86 0.66 -16.23
N GLU A 53 34.51 0.84 -15.10
CA GLU A 53 33.89 0.73 -13.76
C GLU A 53 32.88 1.85 -13.52
N ILE A 54 33.13 3.05 -14.04
CA ILE A 54 32.19 4.18 -13.94
C ILE A 54 30.86 3.83 -14.60
N TRP A 55 30.89 3.18 -15.77
CA TRP A 55 29.67 2.76 -16.46
C TRP A 55 28.92 1.66 -15.69
N MET A 56 29.64 0.68 -15.14
CA MET A 56 29.05 -0.40 -14.33
C MET A 56 28.42 0.13 -13.04
N ARG A 57 29.08 1.05 -12.34
CA ARG A 57 28.58 1.69 -11.11
C ARG A 57 27.39 2.61 -11.38
N SER A 58 27.41 3.33 -12.50
CA SER A 58 26.29 4.18 -12.94
C SER A 58 25.04 3.36 -13.26
N LEU A 59 25.22 2.18 -13.88
CA LEU A 59 24.12 1.26 -14.17
C LEU A 59 23.53 0.67 -12.89
N ASN A 60 24.36 0.31 -11.91
CA ASN A 60 23.89 -0.17 -10.61
C ASN A 60 23.09 0.91 -9.85
N LEU A 61 23.61 2.14 -9.79
CA LEU A 61 22.90 3.28 -9.20
C LEU A 61 21.55 3.53 -9.90
N PHE A 62 21.52 3.47 -11.23
CA PHE A 62 20.30 3.63 -12.00
C PHE A 62 19.25 2.57 -11.66
N ILE A 63 19.63 1.29 -11.59
CA ILE A 63 18.73 0.19 -11.23
C ILE A 63 18.17 0.40 -9.82
N LEU A 64 19.00 0.78 -8.85
CA LEU A 64 18.54 1.00 -7.47
C LEU A 64 17.58 2.19 -7.35
N VAL A 65 17.83 3.28 -8.08
CA VAL A 65 16.92 4.44 -8.13
C VAL A 65 15.58 4.04 -8.75
N VAL A 66 15.59 3.35 -9.90
CA VAL A 66 14.38 2.87 -10.57
C VAL A 66 13.61 1.92 -9.66
N PHE A 67 14.30 0.99 -8.99
CA PHE A 67 13.68 0.07 -8.04
C PHE A 67 13.00 0.82 -6.88
N GLY A 68 13.69 1.80 -6.28
CA GLY A 68 13.13 2.64 -5.23
C GLY A 68 11.87 3.39 -5.68
N LEU A 69 11.87 3.92 -6.91
CA LEU A 69 10.70 4.59 -7.50
C LEU A 69 9.53 3.62 -7.71
N ILE A 70 9.78 2.41 -8.20
CA ILE A 70 8.73 1.39 -8.41
C ILE A 70 8.09 0.99 -7.07
N VAL A 71 8.90 0.74 -6.04
CA VAL A 71 8.39 0.39 -4.70
C VAL A 71 7.58 1.55 -4.12
N GLN A 72 8.10 2.78 -4.20
CA GLN A 72 7.41 3.98 -3.70
C GLN A 72 6.08 4.20 -4.43
N PHE A 73 6.05 4.06 -5.74
CA PHE A 73 4.84 4.21 -6.55
C PHE A 73 3.81 3.12 -6.22
N GLY A 74 4.25 1.86 -6.13
CA GLY A 74 3.39 0.74 -5.74
C GLY A 74 2.78 0.95 -4.36
N TRP A 75 3.57 1.42 -3.40
CA TRP A 75 3.12 1.71 -2.04
C TRP A 75 2.07 2.82 -2.00
N ASN A 76 2.31 3.93 -2.69
CA ASN A 76 1.37 5.05 -2.77
C ASN A 76 0.03 4.63 -3.39
N ARG A 77 0.08 3.77 -4.42
CA ARG A 77 -1.13 3.27 -5.08
C ARG A 77 -1.95 2.38 -4.14
N GLN A 78 -1.30 1.50 -3.38
CA GLN A 78 -1.98 0.64 -2.41
C GLN A 78 -2.66 1.45 -1.29
N ASN A 79 -1.99 2.48 -0.76
CA ASN A 79 -2.60 3.32 0.28
C ASN A 79 -3.84 4.04 -0.23
N LYS A 80 -3.79 4.59 -1.45
CA LYS A 80 -4.94 5.28 -2.04
C LYS A 80 -6.14 4.35 -2.24
N ILE A 81 -5.89 3.13 -2.72
CA ILE A 81 -6.94 2.12 -2.88
C ILE A 81 -7.56 1.73 -1.53
N GLN A 82 -6.74 1.59 -0.48
CA GLN A 82 -7.27 1.32 0.86
C GLN A 82 -8.09 2.47 1.40
N GLU A 83 -7.67 3.70 1.16
CA GLU A 83 -8.37 4.90 1.60
C GLU A 83 -9.72 5.06 0.89
N ASP A 84 -9.76 4.87 -0.43
CA ASP A 84 -10.99 4.88 -1.23
C ASP A 84 -11.97 3.77 -0.79
N LEU A 85 -11.46 2.57 -0.49
CA LEU A 85 -12.26 1.47 0.04
C LEU A 85 -12.85 1.80 1.42
N ARG A 86 -12.03 2.40 2.29
CA ARG A 86 -12.44 2.82 3.65
C ARG A 86 -13.54 3.87 3.58
N LEU A 87 -13.38 4.88 2.73
CA LEU A 87 -14.37 5.94 2.52
C LEU A 87 -15.69 5.37 1.99
N SER A 88 -15.64 4.45 1.01
CA SER A 88 -16.84 3.80 0.47
C SER A 88 -17.58 2.97 1.52
N GLN A 89 -16.85 2.26 2.39
CA GLN A 89 -17.44 1.52 3.50
C GLN A 89 -18.08 2.44 4.54
N GLU A 90 -17.41 3.55 4.88
CA GLU A 90 -17.95 4.54 5.81
C GLU A 90 -19.24 5.16 5.29
N GLN A 91 -19.27 5.55 4.01
CA GLN A 91 -20.48 6.07 3.35
C GLN A 91 -21.62 5.05 3.35
N GLY A 92 -21.35 3.80 2.98
CA GLY A 92 -22.35 2.73 3.00
C GLY A 92 -22.93 2.50 4.40
N ARG A 93 -22.07 2.50 5.42
CA ARG A 93 -22.49 2.33 6.81
C ARG A 93 -23.29 3.52 7.34
N GLN A 94 -22.93 4.75 6.96
CA GLN A 94 -23.68 5.96 7.30
C GLN A 94 -25.08 5.94 6.66
N CYS A 95 -25.17 5.61 5.37
CA CYS A 95 -26.43 5.47 4.66
C CYS A 95 -27.35 4.44 5.33
N LEU A 96 -26.82 3.26 5.68
CA LEU A 96 -27.56 2.21 6.37
C LEU A 96 -28.07 2.67 7.75
N ASN A 97 -27.24 3.38 8.51
CA ASN A 97 -27.61 3.90 9.82
C ASN A 97 -28.71 4.98 9.73
N GLN A 98 -28.63 5.89 8.75
CA GLN A 98 -29.67 6.88 8.50
C GLN A 98 -30.98 6.21 8.10
N PHE A 99 -30.92 5.22 7.22
CA PHE A 99 -32.09 4.45 6.82
C PHE A 99 -32.74 3.77 8.03
N ARG A 100 -31.96 3.04 8.85
CA ARG A 100 -32.46 2.43 10.08
C ARG A 100 -33.14 3.43 11.02
N ALA A 101 -32.54 4.60 11.24
CA ALA A 101 -33.14 5.63 12.08
C ALA A 101 -34.50 6.10 11.55
N ILE A 102 -34.65 6.25 10.23
CA ILE A 102 -35.93 6.57 9.59
C ILE A 102 -36.93 5.42 9.79
N LEU A 103 -36.50 4.16 9.59
CA LEU A 103 -37.37 2.99 9.77
C LEU A 103 -37.87 2.87 11.20
N ASP A 104 -37.01 3.06 12.19
CA ASP A 104 -37.38 2.99 13.60
C ASP A 104 -38.39 4.10 13.93
N GLY A 105 -38.17 5.33 13.45
CA GLY A 105 -39.14 6.42 13.62
C GLY A 105 -40.48 6.19 12.90
N THR A 106 -40.46 5.58 11.71
CA THR A 106 -41.66 5.37 10.87
C THR A 106 -42.45 4.13 11.30
N SER A 107 -41.79 3.07 11.77
CA SER A 107 -42.45 1.86 12.31
C SER A 107 -43.31 2.18 13.54
N GLN A 108 -42.85 3.11 14.39
CA GLN A 108 -43.63 3.64 15.51
C GLN A 108 -44.94 4.30 15.04
N HIS A 109 -44.99 4.84 13.82
CA HIS A 109 -46.14 5.55 13.29
C HIS A 109 -47.01 4.72 12.32
N THR A 110 -46.45 3.70 11.66
CA THR A 110 -47.09 3.02 10.50
C THR A 110 -47.44 1.55 10.73
N GLY A 111 -47.05 0.96 11.86
CA GLY A 111 -47.43 -0.40 12.27
C GLY A 111 -46.60 -1.56 11.67
N GLU A 112 -46.87 -2.78 12.11
CA GLU A 112 -46.02 -3.98 11.88
C GLU A 112 -45.83 -4.37 10.40
N ASN A 113 -46.76 -4.00 9.51
CA ASN A 113 -46.71 -4.35 8.09
C ASN A 113 -45.78 -3.46 7.25
N PHE A 114 -45.32 -2.34 7.79
CA PHE A 114 -44.44 -1.39 7.09
C PHE A 114 -43.12 -2.05 6.67
N PHE A 115 -42.52 -2.82 7.58
CA PHE A 115 -41.23 -3.47 7.34
C PHE A 115 -41.32 -4.47 6.17
N SER A 116 -42.39 -5.27 6.13
CA SER A 116 -42.63 -6.27 5.07
C SER A 116 -42.80 -5.62 3.69
N SER A 117 -43.64 -4.58 3.59
CA SER A 117 -43.88 -3.86 2.32
C SER A 117 -42.62 -3.17 1.80
N MET A 118 -41.84 -2.58 2.69
CA MET A 118 -40.62 -1.86 2.34
C MET A 118 -39.49 -2.80 1.91
N VAL A 119 -39.28 -3.93 2.61
CA VAL A 119 -38.31 -4.95 2.18
C VAL A 119 -38.68 -5.53 0.82
N LYS A 120 -39.98 -5.77 0.56
CA LYS A 120 -40.48 -6.14 -0.77
C LYS A 120 -40.09 -5.12 -1.83
N HIS A 121 -40.24 -3.83 -1.53
CA HIS A 121 -39.92 -2.78 -2.48
C HIS A 121 -38.41 -2.67 -2.72
N LEU A 122 -37.61 -2.75 -1.68
CA LEU A 122 -36.14 -2.69 -1.73
C LEU A 122 -35.55 -3.87 -2.53
N ALA A 123 -36.11 -5.07 -2.36
CA ALA A 123 -35.77 -6.24 -3.16
C ALA A 123 -36.11 -6.05 -4.65
N SER A 124 -37.27 -5.45 -4.95
CA SER A 124 -37.66 -5.13 -6.33
C SER A 124 -36.73 -4.10 -6.98
N THR A 125 -36.29 -3.09 -6.24
CA THR A 125 -35.42 -2.02 -6.75
C THR A 125 -33.98 -2.48 -6.96
N LEU A 126 -33.45 -3.33 -6.06
CA LEU A 126 -32.10 -3.88 -6.18
C LEU A 126 -32.01 -5.12 -7.08
N ASN A 127 -33.14 -5.57 -7.66
CA ASN A 127 -33.27 -6.76 -8.49
C ASN A 127 -32.71 -8.03 -7.81
N VAL A 128 -32.98 -8.19 -6.51
CA VAL A 128 -32.53 -9.35 -5.72
C VAL A 128 -33.74 -10.20 -5.38
N HIS A 129 -33.64 -11.52 -5.58
CA HIS A 129 -34.73 -12.44 -5.28
C HIS A 129 -34.90 -12.57 -3.76
N TYR A 130 -35.99 -11.99 -3.24
CA TYR A 130 -36.30 -12.03 -1.82
C TYR A 130 -37.19 -13.24 -1.49
N ALA A 131 -36.70 -14.12 -0.62
CA ALA A 131 -37.47 -15.20 -0.02
C ALA A 131 -37.68 -14.89 1.46
N PHE A 132 -38.92 -14.60 1.84
CA PHE A 132 -39.30 -14.42 3.24
C PHE A 132 -39.47 -15.80 3.89
N ILE A 133 -38.55 -16.18 4.79
CA ILE A 133 -38.70 -17.36 5.64
C ILE A 133 -39.23 -16.84 6.99
N GLY A 134 -40.53 -17.02 7.23
CA GLY A 134 -41.18 -16.78 8.51
C GLY A 134 -42.10 -17.95 8.84
N ASN A 135 -42.03 -18.44 10.09
CA ASN A 135 -43.06 -19.27 10.70
C ASN A 135 -44.14 -18.38 11.32
#